data_AF-A0A958H0G4-F1
#
_entry.id   AF-A0A958H0G4-F1
#
_cell.length_a   1.000
_cell.length_b   1.000
_cell.length_c   1.000
_cell.angle_alpha   90.00
_cell.angle_beta   90.00
_cell.angle_gamma   90.00
#
_symmetry.space_group_name_H-M   'P 1'
#
loop_
_entity.id
_entity.type
_entity.pdbx_description
1 polymer ?
#
loop_
_entity_poly.entity_id
_entity_poly.type
_entity_poly.pdbx_seq_one_letter_code
_entity_poly.pdbx_strand_id
1 'polypeptide(L)'
;MRKHIIALILFCLLALLGAPVSAQTVDGLTLTAEPAFGGQFKYGHWLPIFVTVENNGADLNAELRARVTGQTGQLNFTVPAELPAGSRKRFTLYTLPNNFSRTVKVDLVREEETLTSQTVDIASAPNNRYFIGVVAENAPNLSLLSSMDLPGRPDSPEVLNISLAETPDRAEGLTLFDTIILNAVDTGQLSPDQQAALEQWVVGGGRLVLGGGGGAALTLAGLPADLQPVTVTGQQELPALPALETYT
;
A
#
# COMPACT_ATOMS: atom_id res chain seq x y z
N MET A 1 -30.46 9.00 -57.56
CA MET A 1 -29.02 8.71 -57.34
C MET A 1 -28.38 9.55 -56.22
N ARG A 2 -28.48 10.90 -56.21
CA ARG A 2 -27.90 11.75 -55.14
C ARG A 2 -28.40 11.48 -53.70
N LYS A 3 -29.66 11.09 -53.51
CA LYS A 3 -30.22 10.80 -52.16
C LYS A 3 -29.70 9.49 -51.54
N HIS A 4 -29.29 8.52 -52.35
CA HIS A 4 -28.74 7.25 -51.86
C HIS A 4 -27.26 7.37 -51.49
N ILE A 5 -26.53 8.32 -52.10
CA ILE A 5 -25.12 8.59 -51.79
C ILE A 5 -25.00 9.30 -50.43
N ILE A 6 -25.91 10.22 -50.11
CA ILE A 6 -25.94 10.92 -48.82
C ILE A 6 -26.32 9.97 -47.67
N ALA A 7 -27.26 9.06 -47.91
CA ALA A 7 -27.63 8.03 -46.92
C ALA A 7 -26.48 7.05 -46.64
N LEU A 8 -25.67 6.72 -47.64
CA LEU A 8 -24.51 5.83 -47.49
C LEU A 8 -23.36 6.49 -46.71
N ILE A 9 -23.14 7.79 -46.91
CA ILE A 9 -22.12 8.56 -46.17
C ILE A 9 -22.53 8.77 -44.72
N LEU A 10 -23.83 8.99 -44.45
CA LEU A 10 -24.34 9.15 -43.08
C LEU A 10 -24.29 7.82 -42.29
N PHE A 11 -24.50 6.68 -42.96
CA PHE A 11 -24.37 5.35 -42.37
C PHE A 11 -22.91 4.99 -42.05
N CYS A 12 -21.96 5.42 -42.89
CA CYS A 12 -20.52 5.22 -42.64
C CYS A 12 -20.00 6.10 -41.49
N LEU A 13 -20.55 7.31 -41.30
CA LEU A 13 -20.14 8.20 -40.22
C LEU A 13 -20.68 7.76 -38.84
N LEU A 14 -21.83 7.07 -38.80
CA LEU A 14 -22.40 6.54 -37.56
C LEU A 14 -21.69 5.25 -37.08
N ALA A 15 -20.99 4.54 -37.96
CA ALA A 15 -20.22 3.34 -37.62
C ALA A 15 -18.88 3.65 -36.93
N LEU A 16 -18.42 4.91 -36.93
CA LEU A 16 -17.18 5.32 -36.25
C LEU A 16 -17.38 5.75 -34.78
N LEU A 17 -18.60 5.75 -34.26
CA LEU A 17 -18.94 6.34 -32.95
C LEU A 17 -19.16 5.32 -31.81
N GLY A 18 -18.79 4.04 -31.96
CA GLY A 18 -19.26 3.02 -31.01
C GLY A 18 -18.43 1.75 -30.81
N ALA A 19 -17.13 1.75 -31.07
CA ALA A 19 -16.30 0.65 -30.58
C ALA A 19 -15.91 0.92 -29.11
N PRO A 20 -16.33 0.08 -28.13
CA PRO A 20 -15.70 0.13 -26.81
C PRO A 20 -14.23 -0.25 -27.01
N VAL A 21 -13.34 0.68 -26.69
CA VAL A 21 -11.91 0.38 -26.55
C VAL A 21 -11.78 -0.58 -25.37
N SER A 22 -11.80 -1.88 -25.64
CA SER A 22 -11.26 -2.85 -24.70
C SER A 22 -9.77 -2.61 -24.62
N ALA A 23 -9.27 -2.38 -23.41
CA ALA A 23 -7.83 -2.45 -23.15
C ALA A 23 -7.36 -3.82 -23.68
N GLN A 24 -6.52 -3.80 -24.72
CA GLN A 24 -5.94 -5.02 -25.24
C GLN A 24 -4.95 -5.51 -24.20
N THR A 25 -5.25 -6.62 -23.53
CA THR A 25 -4.21 -7.40 -22.87
C THR A 25 -3.24 -7.86 -23.96
N VAL A 26 -2.03 -7.32 -23.96
CA VAL A 26 -0.97 -7.87 -24.80
C VAL A 26 -0.67 -9.28 -24.30
N ASP A 27 -0.73 -10.26 -25.21
CA ASP A 27 -0.41 -11.66 -24.89
C ASP A 27 0.95 -11.76 -24.20
N GLY A 28 0.97 -12.40 -23.02
CA GLY A 28 2.18 -12.59 -22.22
C GLY A 28 2.44 -11.57 -21.12
N LEU A 29 1.65 -10.49 -20.99
CA LEU A 29 1.74 -9.55 -19.88
C LEU A 29 0.63 -9.78 -18.84
N THR A 30 1.01 -9.93 -17.57
CA THR A 30 0.07 -9.97 -16.44
C THR A 30 0.41 -8.86 -15.45
N LEU A 31 -0.60 -8.10 -15.04
CA LEU A 31 -0.49 -7.04 -14.04
C LEU A 31 -1.41 -7.38 -12.87
N THR A 32 -0.85 -7.34 -11.66
CA THR A 32 -1.58 -7.52 -10.40
C THR A 32 -1.27 -6.33 -9.50
N ALA A 33 -2.27 -5.49 -9.27
CA ALA A 33 -2.21 -4.33 -8.39
C ALA A 33 -2.98 -4.59 -7.09
N GLU A 34 -2.35 -4.30 -5.97
CA GLU A 34 -2.87 -4.51 -4.62
C GLU A 34 -2.57 -3.26 -3.78
N PRO A 35 -3.61 -2.48 -3.40
CA PRO A 35 -3.43 -1.36 -2.49
C PRO A 35 -2.91 -1.85 -1.14
N ALA A 36 -1.92 -1.16 -0.59
CA ALA A 36 -1.49 -1.41 0.79
C ALA A 36 -2.67 -1.17 1.76
N PHE A 37 -2.63 -1.85 2.92
CA PHE A 37 -3.56 -1.61 4.02
C PHE A 37 -5.05 -1.82 3.64
N GLY A 38 -5.31 -2.73 2.70
CA GLY A 38 -6.67 -2.97 2.19
C GLY A 38 -7.26 -1.76 1.44
N GLY A 39 -6.41 -0.87 0.93
CA GLY A 39 -6.83 0.34 0.22
C GLY A 39 -7.25 1.50 1.13
N GLN A 40 -7.04 1.39 2.44
CA GLN A 40 -7.37 2.46 3.38
C GLN A 40 -6.33 3.57 3.35
N PHE A 41 -6.80 4.82 3.38
CA PHE A 41 -5.94 6.00 3.44
C PHE A 41 -6.64 7.16 4.15
N LYS A 42 -5.87 8.07 4.73
CA LYS A 42 -6.36 9.32 5.33
C LYS A 42 -6.49 10.45 4.31
N TYR A 43 -7.32 11.45 4.59
CA TYR A 43 -7.50 12.60 3.69
C TYR A 43 -6.20 13.39 3.50
N GLY A 44 -5.76 13.50 2.24
CA GLY A 44 -4.51 14.17 1.89
C GLY A 44 -3.25 13.34 2.18
N HIS A 45 -3.39 12.05 2.47
CA HIS A 45 -2.29 11.13 2.71
C HIS A 45 -2.06 10.17 1.54
N TRP A 46 -0.81 9.74 1.40
CA TRP A 46 -0.40 8.85 0.33
C TRP A 46 -0.89 7.42 0.57
N LEU A 47 -1.28 6.77 -0.52
CA LEU A 47 -1.64 5.35 -0.57
C LEU A 47 -0.63 4.61 -1.47
N PRO A 48 0.20 3.72 -0.89
CA PRO A 48 1.03 2.80 -1.67
C PRO A 48 0.16 1.76 -2.36
N ILE A 49 0.46 1.46 -3.62
CA ILE A 49 -0.12 0.34 -4.37
C ILE A 49 1.03 -0.56 -4.82
N PHE A 50 1.02 -1.80 -4.36
CA PHE A 50 1.97 -2.81 -4.81
C PHE A 50 1.52 -3.33 -6.17
N VAL A 51 2.41 -3.27 -7.15
CA VAL A 51 2.12 -3.72 -8.51
C VAL A 51 3.13 -4.79 -8.90
N THR A 52 2.65 -6.02 -9.09
CA THR A 52 3.44 -7.10 -9.66
C THR A 52 3.15 -7.19 -11.14
N VAL A 53 4.22 -7.17 -11.95
CA VAL A 53 4.13 -7.33 -13.40
C VAL A 53 4.95 -8.54 -13.82
N GLU A 54 4.31 -9.45 -14.54
CA GLU A 54 4.92 -10.61 -15.17
C GLU A 54 4.99 -10.38 -16.67
N ASN A 55 6.19 -10.53 -17.24
CA ASN A 55 6.45 -10.39 -18.66
C ASN A 55 6.95 -11.71 -19.26
N ASN A 56 6.06 -12.42 -19.96
CA ASN A 56 6.36 -13.63 -20.73
C ASN A 56 6.61 -13.34 -22.22
N GLY A 57 6.67 -12.06 -22.62
CA GLY A 57 6.98 -11.60 -23.96
C GLY A 57 8.45 -11.19 -24.13
N ALA A 58 8.71 -10.32 -25.11
CA ALA A 58 10.02 -9.72 -25.32
C ALA A 58 10.34 -8.64 -24.27
N ASP A 59 11.59 -8.20 -24.23
CA ASP A 59 12.03 -7.09 -23.36
C ASP A 59 11.13 -5.86 -23.56
N LEU A 60 10.67 -5.30 -22.44
CA LEU A 60 9.72 -4.21 -22.42
C LEU A 60 10.19 -3.11 -21.46
N ASN A 61 10.34 -1.91 -21.98
CA ASN A 61 10.44 -0.69 -21.18
C ASN A 61 9.09 0.01 -21.21
N ALA A 62 8.46 0.13 -20.05
CA ALA A 62 7.13 0.68 -19.88
C ALA A 62 7.08 1.61 -18.65
N GLU A 63 5.90 2.16 -18.39
CA GLU A 63 5.60 3.01 -17.25
C GLU A 63 4.36 2.46 -16.54
N LEU A 64 4.45 2.24 -15.23
CA LEU A 64 3.28 2.05 -14.39
C LEU A 64 2.65 3.40 -14.09
N ARG A 65 1.35 3.55 -14.32
CA ARG A 65 0.61 4.80 -14.17
C ARG A 65 -0.64 4.58 -13.33
N ALA A 66 -0.76 5.27 -12.20
CA ALA A 66 -1.99 5.34 -11.43
C ALA A 66 -2.74 6.61 -11.77
N ARG A 67 -4.00 6.46 -12.17
CA ARG A 67 -4.89 7.56 -12.49
C ARG A 67 -5.84 7.84 -11.35
N VAL A 68 -5.72 9.03 -10.78
CA VAL A 68 -6.63 9.55 -9.77
C VAL A 68 -7.47 10.66 -10.41
N THR A 69 -8.75 10.37 -10.63
CA THR A 69 -9.70 11.36 -11.14
C THR A 69 -10.30 12.16 -9.99
N GLY A 70 -10.06 13.47 -9.98
CA GLY A 70 -10.67 14.43 -9.06
C GLY A 70 -11.70 15.33 -9.74
N GLN A 71 -12.28 16.27 -8.98
CA GLN A 71 -13.27 17.23 -9.52
C GLN A 71 -12.67 18.19 -10.55
N THR A 72 -11.40 18.55 -10.41
CA THR A 72 -10.74 19.59 -11.22
C THR A 72 -9.83 19.03 -12.31
N GLY A 73 -9.71 17.71 -12.43
CA GLY A 73 -8.84 17.06 -13.41
C GLY A 73 -8.38 15.68 -12.98
N GLN A 74 -7.43 15.15 -13.74
CA GLN A 74 -6.83 13.84 -13.52
C GLN A 74 -5.37 14.02 -13.11
N LEU A 75 -4.96 13.37 -12.02
CA LEU A 75 -3.57 13.28 -11.61
C LEU A 75 -3.02 11.90 -12.00
N ASN A 76 -1.82 11.89 -12.56
CA ASN A 76 -1.10 10.68 -12.94
C ASN A 76 0.13 10.55 -12.05
N PHE A 77 0.24 9.42 -11.35
CA PHE A 77 1.43 9.03 -10.61
C PHE A 77 2.13 7.93 -11.40
N THR A 78 3.42 8.08 -11.65
CA THR A 78 4.15 7.19 -12.56
C THR A 78 5.42 6.61 -11.96
N VAL A 79 5.73 5.37 -12.33
CA VAL A 79 6.99 4.68 -12.00
C VAL A 79 7.50 4.00 -13.27
N PRO A 80 8.76 4.21 -13.67
CA PRO A 80 9.36 3.50 -14.80
C PRO A 80 9.46 2.00 -14.48
N ALA A 81 9.13 1.17 -15.46
CA ALA A 81 9.11 -0.28 -15.36
C ALA A 81 9.94 -0.92 -16.47
N GLU A 82 11.17 -1.31 -16.13
CA GLU A 82 12.02 -2.13 -16.99
C GLU A 82 11.68 -3.61 -16.77
N LEU A 83 11.16 -4.28 -17.78
CA LEU A 83 10.62 -5.64 -17.71
C LEU A 83 11.33 -6.52 -18.75
N PRO A 84 12.46 -7.16 -18.42
CA PRO A 84 13.10 -8.15 -19.28
C PRO A 84 12.16 -9.31 -19.62
N ALA A 85 12.45 -10.01 -20.72
CA ALA A 85 11.75 -11.22 -21.11
C ALA A 85 11.82 -12.29 -20.00
N GLY A 86 10.68 -12.90 -19.68
CA GLY A 86 10.54 -13.90 -18.62
C GLY A 86 10.64 -13.36 -17.19
N SER A 87 10.55 -12.04 -16.99
CA SER A 87 10.71 -11.43 -15.66
C SER A 87 9.39 -11.34 -14.88
N ARG A 88 9.51 -11.41 -13.56
CA ARG A 88 8.44 -11.07 -12.60
C ARG A 88 9.00 -10.03 -11.64
N LYS A 89 8.48 -8.81 -11.68
CA LYS A 89 8.95 -7.69 -10.85
C LYS A 89 7.80 -7.09 -10.05
N ARG A 90 8.11 -6.71 -8.81
CA ARG A 90 7.19 -5.96 -7.92
C ARG A 90 7.67 -4.52 -7.83
N PHE A 91 6.75 -3.60 -7.98
CA PHE A 91 6.95 -2.16 -7.86
C PHE A 91 6.03 -1.60 -6.79
N THR A 92 6.40 -0.45 -6.21
CA THR A 92 5.54 0.32 -5.32
C THR A 92 5.16 1.63 -5.99
N LEU A 93 3.88 1.81 -6.25
CA LEU A 93 3.33 3.02 -6.86
C LEU A 93 2.66 3.86 -5.78
N TYR A 94 3.27 4.98 -5.43
CA TYR A 94 2.74 5.92 -4.45
C TYR A 94 1.71 6.83 -5.10
N THR A 95 0.48 6.79 -4.62
CA THR A 95 -0.63 7.57 -5.15
C THR A 95 -1.16 8.52 -4.09
N LEU A 96 -1.73 9.65 -4.49
CA LEU A 96 -2.42 10.57 -3.60
C LEU A 96 -3.90 10.65 -4.03
N PRO A 97 -4.75 9.70 -3.60
CA PRO A 97 -6.15 9.73 -3.95
C PRO A 97 -6.86 10.92 -3.31
N ASN A 98 -7.92 11.41 -3.95
CA ASN A 98 -8.78 12.40 -3.31
C ASN A 98 -9.77 11.72 -2.35
N ASN A 99 -10.40 12.52 -1.48
CA ASN A 99 -11.25 12.03 -0.39
C ASN A 99 -12.55 11.35 -0.88
N PHE A 100 -12.90 11.48 -2.17
CA PHE A 100 -14.13 10.95 -2.76
C PHE A 100 -13.89 9.73 -3.66
N SER A 101 -12.64 9.50 -4.09
CA SER A 101 -12.26 8.36 -4.90
C SER A 101 -12.55 7.05 -4.16
N ARG A 102 -13.19 6.12 -4.87
CA ARG A 102 -13.45 4.75 -4.41
C ARG A 102 -12.62 3.71 -5.13
N THR A 103 -12.04 4.11 -6.25
CA THR A 103 -11.17 3.26 -7.05
C THR A 103 -9.99 4.05 -7.58
N VAL A 104 -8.90 3.34 -7.85
CA VAL A 104 -7.75 3.83 -8.62
C VAL A 104 -7.54 2.88 -9.78
N LYS A 105 -7.33 3.44 -10.98
CA LYS A 105 -6.96 2.63 -12.14
C LYS A 105 -5.44 2.65 -12.30
N VAL A 106 -4.84 1.46 -12.30
CA VAL A 106 -3.41 1.24 -12.53
C VAL A 106 -3.23 0.69 -13.93
N ASP A 107 -2.44 1.38 -14.75
CA ASP A 107 -2.14 1.01 -16.12
C ASP A 107 -0.65 0.70 -16.26
N LEU A 108 -0.31 -0.27 -17.11
CA LEU A 108 1.02 -0.40 -17.69
C LEU A 108 0.99 0.22 -19.08
N VAL A 109 1.82 1.25 -19.29
CA VAL A 109 1.78 2.11 -20.47
C VAL A 109 3.12 2.07 -21.20
N ARG A 110 3.10 2.02 -22.53
CA ARG A 110 4.28 2.22 -23.39
C ARG A 110 3.94 3.24 -24.46
N GLU A 111 4.69 4.33 -24.55
CA GLU A 111 4.48 5.38 -25.57
C GLU A 111 3.02 5.89 -25.62
N GLU A 112 2.41 6.10 -24.45
CA GLU A 112 0.98 6.47 -24.25
C GLU A 112 -0.06 5.38 -24.59
N GLU A 113 0.34 4.23 -25.12
CA GLU A 113 -0.52 3.07 -25.30
C GLU A 113 -0.65 2.26 -23.99
N THR A 114 -1.88 1.99 -23.55
CA THR A 114 -2.15 1.12 -22.39
C THR A 114 -2.08 -0.35 -22.80
N LEU A 115 -1.07 -1.07 -22.29
CA LEU A 115 -0.82 -2.49 -22.58
C LEU A 115 -1.63 -3.45 -21.71
N THR A 116 -1.92 -3.04 -20.47
CA THR A 116 -2.80 -3.74 -19.54
C THR A 116 -3.20 -2.80 -18.42
N SER A 117 -4.30 -3.10 -17.73
CA SER A 117 -4.79 -2.27 -16.63
C SER A 117 -5.56 -3.08 -15.60
N GLN A 118 -5.48 -2.66 -14.34
CA GLN A 118 -6.32 -3.16 -13.26
C GLN A 118 -6.90 -1.98 -12.48
N THR A 119 -8.18 -2.08 -12.13
CA THR A 119 -8.83 -1.16 -11.20
C THR A 119 -8.81 -1.79 -9.81
N VAL A 120 -8.45 -1.01 -8.81
CA VAL A 120 -8.38 -1.42 -7.41
C VAL A 120 -9.28 -0.54 -6.54
N ASP A 121 -9.91 -1.15 -5.55
CA ASP A 121 -10.78 -0.45 -4.60
C ASP A 121 -9.97 0.25 -3.51
N ILE A 122 -10.43 1.44 -3.11
CA ILE A 122 -9.81 2.27 -2.07
C ILE A 122 -10.86 2.89 -1.16
N ALA A 123 -10.50 3.13 0.09
CA ALA A 123 -11.38 3.65 1.13
C ALA A 123 -10.73 4.82 1.86
N SER A 124 -11.39 5.97 1.82
CA SER A 124 -10.92 7.19 2.46
C SER A 124 -11.42 7.30 3.90
N ALA A 125 -10.55 7.70 4.81
CA ALA A 125 -10.85 7.93 6.22
C ALA A 125 -10.51 9.38 6.62
N PRO A 126 -11.28 10.00 7.53
CA PRO A 126 -10.97 11.32 8.03
C PRO A 126 -9.74 11.30 8.95
N ASN A 127 -9.00 12.42 9.01
CA ASN A 127 -7.71 12.48 9.72
C ASN A 127 -7.82 12.34 11.24
N ASN A 128 -9.02 12.52 11.80
CA ASN A 128 -9.29 12.31 13.23
C ASN A 128 -9.44 10.83 13.61
N ARG A 129 -9.59 9.92 12.64
CA ARG A 129 -9.60 8.48 12.89
C ARG A 129 -8.19 8.00 13.25
N TYR A 130 -8.11 7.18 14.29
CA TYR A 130 -6.84 6.64 14.77
C TYR A 130 -6.57 5.26 14.17
N PHE A 131 -5.44 5.09 13.51
CA PHE A 131 -5.03 3.82 12.91
C PHE A 131 -3.81 3.24 13.62
N ILE A 132 -3.88 1.96 13.92
CA ILE A 132 -2.80 1.17 14.51
C ILE A 132 -2.41 0.07 13.51
N GLY A 133 -1.19 0.15 13.00
CA GLY A 133 -0.59 -0.93 12.20
C GLY A 133 0.08 -1.94 13.12
N VAL A 134 -0.22 -3.22 12.96
CA VAL A 134 0.35 -4.31 13.76
C VAL A 134 1.16 -5.21 12.85
N VAL A 135 2.48 -5.25 13.07
CA VAL A 135 3.40 -6.21 12.44
C VAL A 135 3.84 -7.20 13.52
N ALA A 136 3.28 -8.41 13.48
CA ALA A 136 3.61 -9.47 14.43
C ALA A 136 3.44 -10.85 13.80
N GLU A 137 4.32 -11.81 14.14
CA GLU A 137 4.21 -13.21 13.68
C GLU A 137 2.92 -13.88 14.17
N ASN A 138 2.38 -13.47 15.32
CA ASN A 138 1.15 -13.99 15.92
C ASN A 138 0.20 -12.84 16.30
N ALA A 139 -0.41 -12.23 15.27
CA ALA A 139 -1.35 -11.12 15.38
C ALA A 139 -2.66 -11.32 16.19
N PRO A 140 -3.22 -12.54 16.45
CA PRO A 140 -4.59 -12.67 16.99
C PRO A 140 -4.85 -11.93 18.31
N ASN A 141 -3.82 -11.77 19.14
CA ASN A 141 -3.95 -11.22 20.50
C ASN A 141 -4.00 -9.68 20.55
N LEU A 142 -3.78 -8.99 19.43
CA LEU A 142 -3.78 -7.52 19.37
C LEU A 142 -5.09 -6.93 18.83
N SER A 143 -6.06 -7.77 18.47
CA SER A 143 -7.42 -7.34 18.13
C SER A 143 -8.10 -6.61 19.29
N LEU A 144 -7.71 -6.87 20.55
CA LEU A 144 -8.23 -6.15 21.72
C LEU A 144 -7.92 -4.65 21.69
N LEU A 145 -6.89 -4.23 20.94
CA LEU A 145 -6.55 -2.82 20.79
C LEU A 145 -7.68 -2.03 20.14
N SER A 146 -8.51 -2.66 19.31
CA SER A 146 -9.66 -2.00 18.67
C SER A 146 -10.80 -1.70 19.64
N SER A 147 -10.76 -2.24 20.86
CA SER A 147 -11.73 -1.93 21.92
C SER A 147 -11.20 -0.95 22.96
N MET A 148 -10.01 -0.37 22.73
CA MET A 148 -9.38 0.53 23.69
C MET A 148 -10.00 1.92 23.66
N ASP A 149 -10.35 2.44 24.83
CA ASP A 149 -10.71 3.84 25.01
C ASP A 149 -9.44 4.70 25.03
N LEU A 150 -9.29 5.55 24.01
CA LEU A 150 -8.18 6.49 23.92
C LEU A 150 -8.62 7.85 24.49
N PRO A 151 -7.99 8.36 25.56
CA PRO A 151 -8.35 9.65 26.14
C PRO A 151 -8.33 10.78 25.10
N GLY A 152 -9.41 11.55 25.04
CA GLY A 152 -9.56 12.65 24.09
C GLY A 152 -9.91 12.21 22.67
N ARG A 153 -10.25 10.93 22.44
CA ARG A 153 -10.79 10.44 21.16
C ARG A 153 -12.16 9.79 21.36
N PRO A 154 -13.17 10.18 20.55
CA PRO A 154 -14.51 9.64 20.67
C PRO A 154 -14.67 8.25 20.04
N ASP A 155 -13.83 7.93 19.05
CA ASP A 155 -13.89 6.67 18.31
C ASP A 155 -12.77 5.73 18.74
N SER A 156 -13.10 4.44 18.81
CA SER A 156 -12.12 3.37 18.96
C SER A 156 -11.13 3.34 17.80
N PRO A 157 -9.87 2.93 18.03
CA PRO A 157 -8.87 2.87 16.99
C PRO A 157 -9.16 1.74 16.00
N GLU A 158 -8.81 1.97 14.73
CA GLU A 158 -8.86 0.97 13.68
C GLU A 158 -7.52 0.24 13.62
N VAL A 159 -7.55 -1.09 13.76
CA VAL A 159 -6.35 -1.93 13.85
C VAL A 159 -6.20 -2.71 12.56
N LEU A 160 -5.06 -2.55 11.89
CA LEU A 160 -4.72 -3.27 10.66
C LEU A 160 -3.50 -4.14 10.89
N ASN A 161 -3.64 -5.43 10.59
CA ASN A 161 -2.50 -6.33 10.54
C ASN A 161 -1.77 -6.13 9.22
N ILE A 162 -0.47 -5.91 9.30
CA ILE A 162 0.39 -5.65 8.15
C ILE A 162 1.56 -6.63 8.18
N SER A 163 1.90 -7.19 7.01
CA SER A 163 3.10 -7.99 6.89
C SER A 163 4.34 -7.09 6.92
N LEU A 164 5.44 -7.57 7.50
CA LEU A 164 6.71 -6.83 7.49
C LEU A 164 7.15 -6.50 6.05
N ALA A 165 6.93 -7.43 5.12
CA ALA A 165 7.28 -7.27 3.71
C ALA A 165 6.43 -6.21 2.98
N GLU A 166 5.30 -5.80 3.56
CA GLU A 166 4.43 -4.74 3.04
C GLU A 166 4.75 -3.36 3.62
N THR A 167 5.81 -3.24 4.43
CA THR A 167 6.28 -1.94 4.91
C THR A 167 6.71 -1.08 3.71
N PRO A 168 6.12 0.10 3.49
CA PRO A 168 6.55 1.01 2.43
C PRO A 168 8.01 1.44 2.61
N ASP A 169 8.69 1.64 1.48
CA ASP A 169 10.07 2.16 1.42
C ASP A 169 10.16 3.70 1.45
N ARG A 170 9.02 4.38 1.71
CA ARG A 170 8.94 5.83 1.90
C ARG A 170 8.06 6.16 3.10
N ALA A 171 8.48 7.16 3.87
CA ALA A 171 7.77 7.60 5.07
C ALA A 171 6.33 8.03 4.77
N GLU A 172 6.09 8.66 3.62
CA GLU A 172 4.76 9.09 3.18
C GLU A 172 3.77 7.93 3.09
N GLY A 173 4.25 6.74 2.73
CA GLY A 173 3.45 5.52 2.64
C GLY A 173 2.95 5.02 3.99
N LEU A 174 3.60 5.40 5.10
CA LEU A 174 3.22 5.01 6.45
C LEU A 174 2.20 5.96 7.09
N THR A 175 1.85 7.05 6.42
CA THR A 175 1.09 8.15 7.01
C THR A 175 -0.40 7.86 7.25
N LEU A 176 -0.90 6.70 6.82
CA LEU A 176 -2.17 6.15 7.32
C LEU A 176 -2.12 5.96 8.83
N PHE A 177 -1.02 5.40 9.34
CA PHE A 177 -0.89 4.98 10.72
C PHE A 177 -0.50 6.14 11.64
N ASP A 178 -1.17 6.21 12.79
CA ASP A 178 -0.73 7.04 13.91
C ASP A 178 0.21 6.26 14.84
N THR A 179 0.10 4.93 14.85
CA THR A 179 0.95 4.04 15.62
C THR A 179 1.25 2.78 14.84
N ILE A 180 2.49 2.33 14.89
CA ILE A 180 2.92 1.04 14.37
C ILE A 180 3.49 0.23 15.53
N ILE A 181 3.01 -1.00 15.68
CA ILE A 181 3.44 -1.95 16.68
C ILE A 181 4.25 -3.03 15.97
N LEU A 182 5.53 -3.15 16.32
CA LEU A 182 6.38 -4.26 15.90
C LEU A 182 6.53 -5.21 17.08
N ASN A 183 6.12 -6.46 16.96
CA ASN A 183 6.19 -7.41 18.07
C ASN A 183 6.62 -8.80 17.61
N ALA A 184 7.75 -9.26 18.15
CA ALA A 184 8.33 -10.57 17.84
C ALA A 184 8.47 -10.81 16.33
N VAL A 185 8.98 -9.81 15.61
CA VAL A 185 9.22 -9.86 14.17
C VAL A 185 10.69 -9.57 13.90
N ASP A 186 11.31 -10.26 12.95
CA ASP A 186 12.70 -10.03 12.56
C ASP A 186 12.81 -8.80 11.64
N THR A 187 13.03 -7.64 12.25
CA THR A 187 13.18 -6.38 11.50
C THR A 187 14.44 -6.34 10.64
N GLY A 188 15.38 -7.28 10.83
CA GLY A 188 16.55 -7.45 9.96
C GLY A 188 16.19 -7.79 8.52
N GLN A 189 14.97 -8.24 8.26
CA GLN A 189 14.45 -8.51 6.91
C GLN A 189 13.98 -7.25 6.16
N LEU A 190 13.82 -6.12 6.85
CA LEU A 190 13.52 -4.85 6.20
C LEU A 190 14.70 -4.39 5.35
N SER A 191 14.40 -3.86 4.16
CA SER A 191 15.40 -3.20 3.35
C SER A 191 15.92 -1.93 4.04
N PRO A 192 17.13 -1.45 3.69
CA PRO A 192 17.63 -0.17 4.20
C PRO A 192 16.67 1.00 3.97
N ASP A 193 15.99 1.03 2.82
CA ASP A 193 15.01 2.08 2.51
C ASP A 193 13.75 1.97 3.38
N GLN A 194 13.29 0.76 3.69
CA GLN A 194 12.16 0.55 4.63
C GLN A 194 12.53 0.94 6.07
N GLN A 195 13.77 0.65 6.50
CA GLN A 195 14.27 1.08 7.81
C GLN A 195 14.34 2.61 7.90
N ALA A 196 14.87 3.26 6.87
CA ALA A 196 14.93 4.71 6.78
C ALA A 196 13.53 5.35 6.72
N ALA A 197 12.59 4.74 6.00
CA ALA A 197 11.20 5.19 5.94
C ALA A 197 10.51 5.14 7.31
N LEU A 198 10.71 4.06 8.08
CA LEU A 198 10.21 3.97 9.45
C LEU A 198 10.82 5.06 10.34
N GLU A 199 12.12 5.29 10.25
CA GLU A 199 12.81 6.32 11.03
C GLU A 199 12.27 7.72 10.71
N GLN A 200 12.19 8.06 9.43
CA GLN A 200 11.63 9.33 8.96
C GLN A 200 10.17 9.52 9.38
N TRP A 201 9.37 8.46 9.36
CA TRP A 201 7.98 8.51 9.83
C TRP A 201 7.89 8.76 11.34
N VAL A 202 8.75 8.13 12.15
CA VAL A 202 8.83 8.39 13.61
C VAL A 202 9.28 9.83 13.88
N VAL A 203 10.32 10.31 13.20
CA VAL A 203 10.78 11.71 13.28
C VAL A 203 9.67 12.68 12.86
N GLY A 204 8.84 12.30 11.89
CA GLY A 204 7.65 13.04 11.45
C GLY A 204 6.48 13.05 12.44
N GLY A 205 6.61 12.38 13.60
CA GLY A 205 5.60 12.34 14.66
C GLY A 205 4.81 11.03 14.74
N GLY A 206 5.17 10.03 13.92
CA GLY A 206 4.67 8.67 14.04
C GLY A 206 5.09 8.03 15.36
N ARG A 207 4.25 7.16 15.92
CA ARG A 207 4.54 6.47 17.18
C ARG A 207 4.90 5.01 16.93
N LEU A 208 6.15 4.65 17.18
CA LEU A 208 6.60 3.27 17.11
C LEU A 208 6.53 2.62 18.50
N VAL A 209 5.83 1.48 18.58
CA VAL A 209 5.77 0.65 19.78
C VAL A 209 6.48 -0.66 19.49
N LEU A 210 7.45 -0.99 20.34
CA LEU A 210 8.28 -2.18 20.19
C LEU A 210 7.91 -3.20 21.26
N GLY A 211 7.52 -4.38 20.82
CA GLY A 211 7.19 -5.51 21.67
C GLY A 211 8.42 -6.03 22.41
N GLY A 212 8.28 -6.18 23.73
CA GLY A 212 9.29 -6.81 24.58
C GLY A 212 9.23 -8.34 24.59
N GLY A 213 9.80 -8.95 25.62
CA GLY A 213 9.76 -10.39 25.83
C GLY A 213 10.74 -11.16 24.93
N GLY A 214 10.45 -12.44 24.67
CA GLY A 214 11.39 -13.34 23.98
C GLY A 214 11.69 -12.98 22.52
N GLY A 215 10.83 -12.19 21.87
CA GLY A 215 11.03 -11.71 20.51
C GLY A 215 11.67 -10.31 20.41
N ALA A 216 12.03 -9.69 21.53
CA ALA A 216 12.51 -8.30 21.55
C ALA A 216 13.82 -8.12 20.77
N ALA A 217 14.77 -9.05 20.92
CA ALA A 217 16.06 -8.99 20.23
C ALA A 217 15.90 -9.05 18.70
N LEU A 218 14.97 -9.87 18.19
CA LEU A 218 14.62 -9.93 16.77
C LEU A 218 13.97 -8.62 16.29
N THR A 219 13.08 -8.06 17.11
CA THR A 219 12.36 -6.82 16.80
C THR A 219 13.32 -5.62 16.70
N LEU A 220 14.37 -5.59 17.51
CA LEU A 220 15.36 -4.50 17.51
C LEU A 220 16.47 -4.70 16.47
N ALA A 221 16.71 -5.91 15.97
CA ALA A 221 17.90 -6.28 15.21
C ALA A 221 18.11 -5.45 13.93
N GLY A 222 17.04 -5.10 13.22
CA GLY A 222 17.09 -4.29 11.99
C GLY A 222 16.67 -2.85 12.15
N LEU A 223 16.41 -2.37 13.38
CA LEU A 223 16.04 -0.96 13.58
C LEU A 223 17.29 -0.07 13.64
N PRO A 224 17.28 1.12 13.01
CA PRO A 224 18.31 2.13 13.21
C PRO A 224 18.51 2.44 14.70
N ALA A 225 19.73 2.82 15.08
CA ALA A 225 20.08 3.07 16.49
C ALA A 225 19.16 4.09 17.16
N ASP A 226 18.73 5.12 16.42
CA ASP A 226 17.84 6.17 16.92
C ASP A 226 16.42 5.67 17.20
N LEU A 227 16.02 4.52 16.64
CA LEU A 227 14.75 3.85 16.92
C LEU A 227 14.86 2.77 18.01
N GLN A 228 16.04 2.53 18.57
CA GLN A 228 16.24 1.57 19.66
C GLN A 228 16.21 2.28 21.02
N PRO A 229 15.07 2.31 21.74
CA PRO A 229 14.98 3.03 23.01
C PRO A 229 15.77 2.35 24.13
N VAL A 230 16.13 1.07 23.97
CA VAL A 230 16.83 0.26 24.96
C VAL A 230 17.79 -0.72 24.28
N THR A 231 18.82 -1.14 25.00
CA THR A 231 19.69 -2.25 24.60
C THR A 231 19.30 -3.51 25.38
N VAL A 232 19.02 -4.61 24.68
CA VAL A 232 18.72 -5.90 25.32
C VAL A 232 20.03 -6.54 25.77
N THR A 233 20.22 -6.69 27.08
CA THR A 233 21.43 -7.29 27.67
C THR A 233 21.30 -8.78 27.96
N GLY A 234 20.08 -9.33 27.90
CA GLY A 234 19.81 -10.73 28.16
C GLY A 234 18.31 -11.03 28.20
N GLN A 235 17.97 -12.31 28.30
CA GLN A 235 16.60 -12.81 28.40
C GLN A 235 16.54 -13.86 29.51
N GLN A 236 15.47 -13.81 30.30
CA GLN A 236 15.19 -14.81 31.33
C GLN A 236 13.73 -15.26 31.22
N GLU A 237 13.52 -16.57 31.22
CA GLU A 237 12.19 -17.16 31.31
C GLU A 237 11.75 -17.23 32.78
N LEU A 238 10.54 -16.76 33.07
CA LEU A 238 9.96 -16.78 34.41
C LEU A 238 8.88 -17.87 34.47
N PRO A 239 8.92 -18.77 35.46
CA PRO A 239 7.97 -19.88 35.54
C PRO A 239 6.54 -19.45 35.89
N ALA A 240 6.36 -18.28 36.49
CA ALA A 240 5.06 -17.69 36.81
C ALA A 240 5.17 -16.17 36.90
N LEU A 241 4.04 -15.49 36.75
CA LEU A 241 3.89 -14.04 36.96
C LEU A 241 2.75 -13.80 37.98
N PRO A 242 2.98 -14.07 39.29
CA PRO A 242 1.90 -14.13 40.29
C PRO A 242 1.09 -12.84 40.40
N ALA A 243 1.71 -11.69 40.14
CA ALA A 243 1.04 -10.39 40.16
C ALA A 243 0.05 -10.20 39.00
N LEU A 244 0.23 -10.91 37.88
CA LEU A 244 -0.66 -10.84 36.71
C LEU A 244 -1.78 -11.88 36.79
N GLU A 245 -1.61 -12.97 37.53
CA GLU A 245 -2.64 -13.98 37.77
C GLU A 245 -3.88 -13.42 38.49
N THR A 246 -3.77 -12.26 39.14
CA THR A 246 -4.90 -11.60 39.80
C THR A 246 -5.83 -10.88 38.81
N TYR A 247 -5.40 -10.71 37.55
CA TYR A 247 -6.11 -9.94 36.51
C TYR A 247 -6.63 -10.81 35.36
N THR A 248 -6.39 -12.13 35.40
CA THR A 248 -6.91 -13.15 34.48
C THR A 248 -8.04 -13.93 35.13
#